data_AF-A0A0D2JD27-F1
#
_entry.id   AF-A0A0D2JD27-F1
#
_cell.length_a   1.000
_cell.length_b   1.000
_cell.length_c   1.000
_cell.angle_alpha   90.00
_cell.angle_beta   90.00
_cell.angle_gamma   90.00
#
_symmetry.space_group_name_H-M   'P 1'
#
loop_
_entity.id
_entity.type
_entity.pdbx_description
1 polymer ?
#
loop_
_entity_poly.entity_id
_entity_poly.type
_entity_poly.pdbx_seq_one_letter_code
_entity_poly.pdbx_strand_id
1 'polypeptide(L)'
;MSHTRHSRKWFWIAFISLLLLGGIVWATAELSGQANALAQDSGKNSAEMEELSLAILKKPSGPTPPPCDWQKEKTLRKQIEEKDKKYKELVKTSPEPGACGEDFKDQVIGLAEEYYKLQKQYAVMWEKCNCKSRAKLAHKLADSRKKSAQVVVSEADSDKLNEMQTAQEELSQARREYAQEAKQSKSLSVEDRKKIQSSVIPKVSSTINQFVAFSANVAALLQEVKKTTEKATSGGVGGFLSAAKDMASGGGTKLLNTTKTLLAVSKSMVGNAKGLMQDAETLSGE
;
A
#
# COMPACT_ATOMS: atom_id res chain seq x y z
N MET A 1 50.42 18.38 -41.34
CA MET A 1 49.66 18.72 -40.12
C MET A 1 48.16 18.53 -40.36
N SER A 2 47.63 17.31 -40.31
CA SER A 2 46.16 17.08 -40.34
C SER A 2 45.67 15.93 -39.45
N HIS A 3 46.55 15.05 -38.96
CA HIS A 3 46.17 13.91 -38.13
C HIS A 3 45.81 14.23 -36.66
N THR A 4 46.26 15.36 -36.10
CA THR A 4 46.00 15.72 -34.68
C THR A 4 44.61 16.29 -34.42
N ARG A 5 43.90 16.75 -35.46
CA ARG A 5 42.58 17.37 -35.33
C ARG A 5 41.44 16.34 -35.20
N HIS A 6 41.65 15.12 -35.70
CA HIS A 6 40.65 14.04 -35.68
C HIS A 6 40.60 13.32 -34.33
N SER A 7 41.77 13.07 -33.71
CA SER A 7 41.90 12.44 -32.39
C SER A 7 41.27 13.26 -31.26
N ARG A 8 41.46 14.59 -31.28
CA ARG A 8 40.92 15.49 -30.25
C ARG A 8 39.39 15.61 -30.32
N LYS A 9 38.80 15.61 -31.51
CA LYS A 9 37.34 15.58 -31.69
C LYS A 9 36.72 14.26 -31.22
N TRP A 10 37.37 13.14 -31.50
CA TRP A 10 36.91 11.82 -31.06
C TRP A 10 36.98 11.68 -29.53
N PHE A 11 38.03 12.20 -28.90
CA PHE A 11 38.15 12.24 -27.44
C PHE A 11 37.05 13.09 -26.78
N TRP A 12 36.72 14.26 -27.33
CA TRP A 12 35.62 15.09 -26.83
C TRP A 12 34.24 14.44 -27.01
N ILE A 13 34.00 13.77 -28.14
CA ILE A 13 32.76 13.01 -28.38
C ILE A 13 32.65 11.83 -27.40
N ALA A 14 33.74 11.11 -27.15
CA ALA A 14 33.77 10.00 -26.18
C ALA A 14 33.56 10.49 -24.74
N PHE A 15 34.19 11.60 -24.34
CA PHE A 15 34.06 12.19 -23.00
C PHE A 15 32.64 12.73 -22.74
N ILE A 16 32.05 13.44 -23.71
CA ILE A 16 30.66 13.93 -23.61
C ILE A 16 29.67 12.75 -23.57
N SER A 17 29.93 11.69 -24.34
CA SER A 17 29.11 10.47 -24.29
C SER A 17 29.19 9.79 -22.92
N LEU A 18 30.37 9.69 -22.31
CA LEU A 18 30.56 9.13 -20.96
C LEU A 18 29.85 9.93 -19.87
N LEU A 19 29.89 11.27 -19.93
CA LEU A 19 29.19 12.13 -18.97
C LEU A 19 27.66 12.02 -19.10
N LEU A 20 27.16 11.98 -20.34
CA LEU A 20 25.74 11.80 -20.61
C LEU A 20 25.24 10.39 -20.19
N LEU A 21 26.07 9.35 -20.37
CA LEU A 21 25.78 8.00 -19.88
C LEU A 21 25.71 7.95 -18.35
N GLY A 22 26.66 8.59 -17.65
CA GLY A 22 26.63 8.68 -16.18
C GLY A 22 25.37 9.39 -15.65
N GLY A 23 24.95 10.46 -16.31
CA GLY A 23 23.72 11.19 -15.94
C GLY A 23 22.44 10.38 -16.10
N ILE A 24 22.33 9.57 -17.17
CA ILE A 24 21.13 8.72 -17.41
C ILE A 24 21.06 7.57 -16.39
N VAL A 25 22.18 6.91 -16.09
CA VAL A 25 22.21 5.82 -15.09
C VAL A 25 21.85 6.35 -13.70
N TRP A 26 22.37 7.51 -13.32
CA TRP A 26 22.07 8.14 -12.04
C TRP A 26 20.59 8.53 -11.90
N ALA A 27 20.01 9.17 -12.92
CA ALA A 27 18.59 9.51 -12.94
C ALA A 27 17.67 8.27 -12.85
N THR A 28 18.08 7.14 -13.44
CA THR A 28 17.33 5.88 -13.37
C THR A 28 17.34 5.30 -11.96
N ALA A 29 18.51 5.29 -11.32
CA ALA A 29 18.66 4.80 -9.96
C ALA A 29 17.83 5.64 -8.98
N GLU A 30 17.83 6.97 -9.14
CA GLU A 30 17.02 7.89 -8.34
C GLU A 30 15.51 7.60 -8.52
N LEU A 31 15.03 7.49 -9.76
CA LEU A 31 13.62 7.19 -10.04
C LEU A 31 13.20 5.80 -9.53
N SER A 32 14.10 4.82 -9.59
CA SER A 32 13.86 3.50 -8.99
C SER A 32 13.78 3.57 -7.47
N GLY A 33 14.65 4.36 -6.82
CA GLY A 33 14.60 4.60 -5.38
C GLY A 33 13.27 5.25 -4.96
N GLN A 34 12.79 6.24 -5.72
CA GLN A 34 11.49 6.87 -5.50
C GLN A 34 10.33 5.88 -5.68
N ALA A 35 10.38 5.02 -6.70
CA ALA A 35 9.36 3.98 -6.92
C ALA A 35 9.31 2.99 -5.75
N ASN A 36 10.49 2.58 -5.26
CA ASN A 36 10.62 1.72 -4.09
C ASN A 36 10.01 2.39 -2.84
N ALA A 37 10.33 3.66 -2.58
CA ALA A 37 9.79 4.42 -1.44
C ALA A 37 8.25 4.50 -1.50
N LEU A 38 7.69 4.84 -2.67
CA LEU A 38 6.24 4.91 -2.86
C LEU A 38 5.56 3.53 -2.76
N ALA A 39 6.22 2.47 -3.21
CA ALA A 39 5.72 1.11 -3.00
C ALA A 39 5.65 0.76 -1.51
N GLN A 40 6.73 1.02 -0.77
CA GLN A 40 6.76 0.82 0.66
C GLN A 40 5.68 1.64 1.38
N ASP A 41 5.50 2.92 1.02
CA ASP A 41 4.46 3.78 1.58
C ASP A 41 3.05 3.28 1.25
N SER A 42 2.84 2.67 0.09
CA SER A 42 1.56 2.00 -0.22
C SER A 42 1.28 0.85 0.76
N GLY A 43 2.29 0.06 1.12
CA GLY A 43 2.19 -0.98 2.14
C GLY A 43 1.90 -0.41 3.54
N LYS A 44 2.50 0.73 3.90
CA LYS A 44 2.22 1.43 5.17
C LYS A 44 0.79 1.99 5.21
N ASN A 45 0.37 2.66 4.15
CA ASN A 45 -0.96 3.24 3.97
C ASN A 45 -2.07 2.18 4.04
N SER A 46 -1.79 0.98 3.53
CA SER A 46 -2.65 -0.20 3.64
C SER A 46 -2.96 -0.55 5.10
N ALA A 47 -1.97 -0.48 6.00
CA ALA A 47 -2.16 -0.74 7.42
C ALA A 47 -3.08 0.29 8.11
N GLU A 48 -3.07 1.55 7.67
CA GLU A 48 -4.00 2.56 8.17
C GLU A 48 -5.45 2.26 7.77
N MET A 49 -5.66 1.82 6.53
CA MET A 49 -6.98 1.38 6.06
C MET A 49 -7.52 0.18 6.83
N GLU A 50 -6.63 -0.76 7.18
CA GLU A 50 -6.97 -1.93 7.98
C GLU A 50 -7.35 -1.55 9.42
N GLU A 51 -6.61 -0.64 10.05
CA GLU A 51 -6.93 -0.09 11.38
C GLU A 51 -8.33 0.55 11.38
N LEU A 52 -8.61 1.43 10.42
CA LEU A 52 -9.90 2.11 10.33
C LEU A 52 -11.04 1.14 10.00
N SER A 53 -10.79 0.12 9.17
CA SER A 53 -11.75 -0.94 8.88
C SER A 53 -12.04 -1.81 10.12
N LEU A 54 -11.04 -2.08 10.96
CA LEU A 54 -11.24 -2.74 12.26
C LEU A 54 -11.97 -1.84 13.26
N ALA A 55 -11.78 -0.52 13.18
CA ALA A 55 -12.40 0.44 14.09
C ALA A 55 -13.93 0.52 13.91
N ILE A 56 -14.45 0.31 12.70
CA ILE A 56 -15.90 0.26 12.44
C ILE A 56 -16.54 -1.10 12.72
N LEU A 57 -15.74 -2.16 12.86
CA LEU A 57 -16.22 -3.48 13.24
C LEU A 57 -16.60 -3.46 14.73
N LYS A 58 -17.91 -3.50 15.04
CA LYS A 58 -18.43 -3.32 16.39
C LYS A 58 -19.25 -4.52 16.86
N LYS A 59 -19.36 -4.65 18.19
CA LYS A 59 -20.22 -5.62 18.85
C LYS A 59 -21.69 -5.38 18.43
N PRO A 60 -22.43 -6.42 18.01
CA PRO A 60 -23.88 -6.34 17.87
C PRO A 60 -24.56 -5.87 19.16
N SER A 61 -25.38 -4.83 19.06
CA SER A 61 -26.32 -4.39 20.07
C SER A 61 -27.75 -4.67 19.59
N GLY A 62 -28.50 -5.40 20.38
CA GLY A 62 -29.90 -5.71 20.12
C GLY A 62 -30.51 -6.35 21.36
N PRO A 63 -31.85 -6.53 21.40
CA PRO A 63 -32.53 -7.13 22.55
C PRO A 63 -32.06 -8.57 22.81
N THR A 64 -31.61 -9.28 21.76
CA THR A 64 -31.02 -10.62 21.84
C THR A 64 -29.64 -10.63 21.18
N PRO A 65 -28.58 -10.17 21.88
CA PRO A 65 -27.25 -10.20 21.32
C PRO A 65 -26.82 -11.66 21.05
N PRO A 66 -26.07 -11.92 19.97
CA PRO A 66 -25.60 -13.26 19.67
C PRO A 66 -24.73 -13.78 20.83
N PRO A 67 -24.71 -15.10 21.09
CA PRO A 67 -23.97 -15.69 22.20
C PRO A 67 -22.46 -15.76 21.89
N CYS A 68 -21.86 -14.64 21.53
CA CYS A 68 -20.41 -14.53 21.33
C CYS A 68 -19.70 -14.49 22.69
N ASP A 69 -18.48 -15.02 22.73
CA ASP A 69 -17.59 -14.89 23.88
C ASP A 69 -16.99 -13.46 23.90
N TRP A 70 -17.67 -12.56 24.62
CA TRP A 70 -17.29 -11.15 24.70
C TRP A 70 -15.98 -10.90 25.46
N GLN A 71 -15.58 -11.80 26.36
CA GLN A 71 -14.29 -11.68 27.03
C GLN A 71 -13.16 -12.04 26.07
N LYS A 72 -13.35 -13.08 25.26
CA LYS A 72 -12.43 -13.44 24.18
C LYS A 72 -12.38 -12.37 23.09
N GLU A 73 -13.52 -11.80 22.70
CA GLU A 73 -13.59 -10.66 21.76
C GLU A 73 -12.70 -9.52 22.24
N LYS A 74 -12.90 -9.06 23.49
CA LYS A 74 -12.13 -7.96 24.09
C LYS A 74 -10.63 -8.27 24.16
N THR A 75 -10.29 -9.50 24.54
CA THR A 75 -8.89 -9.95 24.65
C THR A 75 -8.20 -9.96 23.29
N LEU A 76 -8.84 -10.57 22.29
CA LEU A 76 -8.32 -10.63 20.92
C LEU A 76 -8.20 -9.23 20.32
N ARG A 77 -9.23 -8.38 20.46
CA ARG A 77 -9.18 -7.00 19.96
C ARG A 77 -8.01 -6.21 20.55
N LYS A 78 -7.79 -6.29 21.87
CA LYS A 78 -6.65 -5.64 22.53
C LYS A 78 -5.31 -6.15 21.99
N GLN A 79 -5.16 -7.47 21.81
CA GLN A 79 -3.93 -8.05 21.27
C GLN A 79 -3.70 -7.63 19.81
N ILE A 80 -4.75 -7.60 19.00
CA ILE A 80 -4.69 -7.13 17.60
C ILE A 80 -4.23 -5.67 17.57
N GLU A 81 -4.84 -4.79 18.37
CA GLU A 81 -4.47 -3.37 18.46
C GLU A 81 -3.04 -3.16 18.95
N GLU A 82 -2.56 -3.99 19.89
CA GLU A 82 -1.18 -3.94 20.37
C GLU A 82 -0.19 -4.32 19.26
N LYS A 83 -0.46 -5.41 18.53
CA LYS A 83 0.40 -5.85 17.41
C LYS A 83 0.34 -4.88 16.25
N ASP A 84 -0.83 -4.32 15.97
CA ASP A 84 -0.99 -3.28 14.95
C ASP A 84 -0.17 -2.04 15.29
N LYS A 85 -0.23 -1.57 16.54
CA LYS A 85 0.59 -0.45 17.01
C LYS A 85 2.08 -0.74 16.86
N LYS A 86 2.55 -1.92 17.31
CA LYS A 86 3.97 -2.33 17.17
C LYS A 86 4.40 -2.36 15.71
N TYR A 87 3.57 -2.93 14.83
CA TYR A 87 3.81 -2.95 13.39
C TYR A 87 3.93 -1.54 12.82
N LYS A 88 2.95 -0.67 13.10
CA LYS A 88 2.94 0.72 12.60
C LYS A 88 4.13 1.52 13.10
N GLU A 89 4.56 1.36 14.35
CA GLU A 89 5.77 2.01 14.86
C GLU A 89 7.05 1.50 14.17
N LEU A 90 7.16 0.18 13.96
CA LEU A 90 8.31 -0.40 13.26
C LEU A 90 8.42 0.11 11.81
N VAL A 91 7.30 0.13 11.07
CA VAL A 91 7.35 0.54 9.66
C VAL A 91 7.52 2.05 9.49
N LYS A 92 7.26 2.88 10.51
CA LYS A 92 7.62 4.31 10.45
C LYS A 92 9.14 4.52 10.39
N THR A 93 9.91 3.65 11.02
CA THR A 93 11.37 3.69 11.01
C THR A 93 11.96 2.89 9.85
N SER A 94 11.16 2.58 8.82
CA SER A 94 11.64 1.78 7.68
C SER A 94 12.83 2.48 7.02
N PRO A 95 13.96 1.77 6.84
CA PRO A 95 15.05 2.29 6.01
C PRO A 95 14.62 2.38 4.55
N GLU A 96 15.42 3.07 3.73
CA GLU A 96 15.16 3.15 2.30
C GLU A 96 14.98 1.74 1.69
N PRO A 97 13.97 1.53 0.84
CA PRO A 97 13.68 0.22 0.30
C PRO A 97 14.82 -0.27 -0.62
N GLY A 98 15.33 -1.47 -0.30
CA GLY A 98 16.62 -2.01 -0.77
C GLY A 98 17.69 -2.08 0.33
N ALA A 99 17.62 -1.20 1.33
CA ALA A 99 18.47 -1.20 2.53
C ALA A 99 17.80 -1.86 3.75
N CYS A 100 16.62 -2.46 3.57
CA CYS A 100 15.98 -3.27 4.60
C CYS A 100 16.85 -4.51 4.89
N GLY A 101 17.59 -4.49 6.00
CA GLY A 101 18.31 -5.65 6.51
C GLY A 101 17.36 -6.80 6.83
N GLU A 102 17.87 -8.04 6.82
CA GLU A 102 17.07 -9.25 7.08
C GLU A 102 16.31 -9.14 8.41
N ASP A 103 16.95 -8.67 9.47
CA ASP A 103 16.33 -8.45 10.78
C ASP A 103 15.08 -7.54 10.72
N PHE A 104 15.11 -6.48 9.90
CA PHE A 104 13.96 -5.60 9.74
C PHE A 104 12.83 -6.30 8.99
N LYS A 105 13.17 -7.02 7.91
CA LYS A 105 12.21 -7.78 7.12
C LYS A 105 11.51 -8.82 7.99
N ASP A 106 12.28 -9.57 8.78
CA ASP A 106 11.78 -10.62 9.67
C ASP A 106 10.89 -10.06 10.76
N GLN A 107 11.24 -8.90 11.34
CA GLN A 107 10.37 -8.25 12.34
C GLN A 107 9.04 -7.77 11.74
N VAL A 108 9.07 -7.16 10.55
CA VAL A 108 7.84 -6.70 9.87
C VAL A 108 6.95 -7.88 9.50
N ILE A 109 7.52 -8.93 8.91
CA ILE A 109 6.77 -10.14 8.53
C ILE A 109 6.27 -10.88 9.78
N GLY A 110 7.10 -11.01 10.82
CA GLY A 110 6.72 -11.65 12.08
C GLY A 110 5.54 -10.96 12.75
N LEU A 111 5.55 -9.63 12.84
CA LEU A 111 4.41 -8.86 13.37
C LEU A 111 3.16 -9.00 12.50
N ALA A 112 3.30 -9.03 11.17
CA ALA A 112 2.19 -9.26 10.26
C ALA A 112 1.59 -10.67 10.42
N GLU A 113 2.41 -11.69 10.65
CA GLU A 113 1.96 -13.06 10.92
C GLU A 113 1.25 -13.20 12.27
N GLU A 114 1.74 -12.52 13.31
CA GLU A 114 1.05 -12.49 14.61
C GLU A 114 -0.31 -11.80 14.49
N TYR A 115 -0.38 -10.65 13.81
CA TYR A 115 -1.64 -9.97 13.49
C TYR A 115 -2.58 -10.90 12.71
N TYR A 116 -2.07 -11.59 11.69
CA TYR A 116 -2.82 -12.56 10.89
C TYR A 116 -3.42 -13.66 11.77
N LYS A 117 -2.61 -14.30 12.63
CA LYS A 117 -3.05 -15.37 13.52
C LYS A 117 -4.16 -14.88 14.47
N LEU A 118 -3.98 -13.71 15.07
CA LEU A 118 -4.98 -13.11 15.97
C LEU A 118 -6.28 -12.78 15.24
N GLN A 119 -6.20 -12.18 14.05
CA GLN A 119 -7.39 -11.89 13.24
C GLN A 119 -8.12 -13.16 12.79
N LYS A 120 -7.41 -14.24 12.44
CA LYS A 120 -8.07 -15.53 12.14
C LYS A 120 -8.78 -16.10 13.37
N GLN A 121 -8.19 -16.00 14.56
CA GLN A 121 -8.89 -16.39 15.81
C GLN A 121 -10.10 -15.50 16.10
N TYR A 122 -10.00 -14.21 15.79
CA TYR A 122 -11.09 -13.24 15.93
C TYR A 122 -12.23 -13.55 14.96
N ALA A 123 -11.91 -13.90 13.71
CA ALA A 123 -12.88 -14.35 12.71
C ALA A 123 -13.61 -15.62 13.17
N VAL A 124 -12.89 -16.65 13.60
CA VAL A 124 -13.49 -17.90 14.11
C VAL A 124 -14.41 -17.66 15.31
N MET A 125 -14.09 -16.69 16.17
CA MET A 125 -14.98 -16.28 17.26
C MET A 125 -16.31 -15.73 16.72
N TRP A 126 -16.27 -14.86 15.71
CA TRP A 126 -17.46 -14.33 15.05
C TRP A 126 -18.29 -15.41 14.35
N GLU A 127 -17.64 -16.39 13.70
CA GLU A 127 -18.32 -17.52 13.04
C GLU A 127 -19.11 -18.35 14.04
N LYS A 128 -18.53 -18.64 15.21
CA LYS A 128 -19.17 -19.44 16.27
C LYS A 128 -20.46 -18.81 16.80
N CYS A 129 -20.59 -17.49 16.72
CA CYS A 129 -21.82 -16.79 17.10
C CYS A 129 -22.64 -16.30 15.89
N ASN A 130 -22.46 -16.93 14.73
CA ASN A 130 -23.22 -16.70 13.49
C ASN A 130 -23.13 -15.25 12.94
N CYS A 131 -22.05 -14.53 13.26
CA CYS A 131 -21.80 -13.17 12.75
C CYS A 131 -20.97 -13.22 11.45
N LYS A 132 -21.57 -13.72 10.37
CA LYS A 132 -20.86 -14.06 9.12
C LYS A 132 -20.11 -12.88 8.48
N SER A 133 -20.73 -11.71 8.33
CA SER A 133 -20.04 -10.55 7.74
C SER A 133 -18.89 -10.03 8.60
N ARG A 134 -19.04 -10.08 9.93
CA ARG A 134 -17.97 -9.73 10.89
C ARG A 134 -16.78 -10.68 10.79
N ALA A 135 -17.06 -11.98 10.70
CA ALA A 135 -16.04 -13.00 10.46
C ALA A 135 -15.32 -12.79 9.12
N LYS A 136 -16.06 -12.56 8.04
CA LYS A 136 -15.51 -12.29 6.72
C LYS A 136 -14.61 -11.05 6.73
N LEU A 137 -15.05 -9.96 7.37
CA LEU A 137 -14.25 -8.75 7.52
C LEU A 137 -12.95 -9.02 8.29
N ALA A 138 -13.01 -9.75 9.41
CA ALA A 138 -11.81 -10.13 10.16
C ALA A 138 -10.85 -11.02 9.35
N HIS A 139 -11.37 -11.95 8.55
CA HIS A 139 -10.54 -12.75 7.64
C HIS A 139 -9.81 -11.91 6.61
N LYS A 140 -10.50 -10.94 5.98
CA LYS A 140 -9.92 -10.07 4.95
C LYS A 140 -8.97 -9.04 5.53
N LEU A 141 -9.17 -8.59 6.77
CA LEU A 141 -8.17 -7.80 7.50
C LEU A 141 -6.86 -8.58 7.67
N ALA A 142 -6.93 -9.86 8.03
CA ALA A 142 -5.76 -10.72 8.14
C ALA A 142 -5.01 -10.85 6.80
N ASP A 143 -5.75 -11.14 5.72
CA ASP A 143 -5.18 -11.39 4.40
C ASP A 143 -4.54 -10.11 3.83
N SER A 144 -5.19 -8.95 4.01
CA SER A 144 -4.67 -7.64 3.62
C SER A 144 -3.34 -7.33 4.31
N ARG A 145 -3.25 -7.47 5.64
CA ARG A 145 -2.01 -7.21 6.40
C ARG A 145 -0.84 -8.03 5.90
N LYS A 146 -1.09 -9.31 5.60
CA LYS A 146 -0.05 -10.22 5.13
C LYS A 146 0.51 -9.77 3.78
N LYS A 147 -0.36 -9.34 2.86
CA LYS A 147 0.07 -8.86 1.53
C LYS A 147 0.74 -7.49 1.60
N SER A 148 0.21 -6.58 2.41
CA SER A 148 0.81 -5.24 2.57
C SER A 148 2.19 -5.28 3.23
N ALA A 149 2.39 -6.15 4.22
CA ALA A 149 3.70 -6.35 4.84
C ALA A 149 4.76 -6.84 3.83
N GLN A 150 4.38 -7.70 2.88
CA GLN A 150 5.30 -8.12 1.81
C GLN A 150 5.71 -6.96 0.91
N VAL A 151 4.81 -6.01 0.63
CA VAL A 151 5.13 -4.80 -0.13
C VAL A 151 6.09 -3.89 0.67
N VAL A 152 5.89 -3.72 1.98
CA VAL A 152 6.75 -2.87 2.83
C VAL A 152 8.22 -3.29 2.80
N VAL A 153 8.48 -4.60 2.79
CA VAL A 153 9.83 -5.16 2.92
C VAL A 153 10.51 -5.47 1.59
N SER A 154 9.82 -5.24 0.47
CA SER A 154 10.29 -5.57 -0.86
C SER A 154 10.69 -4.32 -1.64
N GLU A 155 11.53 -4.50 -2.65
CA GLU A 155 11.60 -3.53 -3.75
C GLU A 155 10.24 -3.41 -4.44
N ALA A 156 10.04 -2.34 -5.20
CA ALA A 156 8.83 -2.13 -5.96
C ALA A 156 8.63 -3.27 -6.96
N ASP A 157 7.58 -4.05 -6.72
CA ASP A 157 7.28 -5.29 -7.42
C ASP A 157 5.80 -5.26 -7.80
N SER A 158 5.53 -5.30 -9.10
CA SER A 158 4.17 -5.19 -9.63
C SER A 158 3.26 -6.31 -9.15
N ASP A 159 3.78 -7.53 -8.97
CA ASP A 159 2.97 -8.67 -8.57
C ASP A 159 2.55 -8.54 -7.11
N LYS A 160 3.48 -8.19 -6.22
CA LYS A 160 3.17 -7.92 -4.80
C LYS A 160 2.21 -6.74 -4.64
N LEU A 161 2.38 -5.69 -5.44
CA LEU A 161 1.48 -4.54 -5.46
C LEU A 161 0.06 -4.94 -5.92
N ASN A 162 -0.07 -5.75 -6.96
CA ASN A 162 -1.34 -6.27 -7.45
C ASN A 162 -2.01 -7.20 -6.44
N GLU A 163 -1.24 -8.07 -5.78
CA GLU A 163 -1.75 -8.95 -4.72
C GLU A 163 -2.27 -8.15 -3.52
N MET A 164 -1.53 -7.12 -3.09
CA MET A 164 -1.98 -6.21 -2.03
C MET A 164 -3.25 -5.45 -2.45
N GLN A 165 -3.29 -4.93 -3.68
CA GLN A 165 -4.48 -4.26 -4.21
C GLN A 165 -5.70 -5.18 -4.19
N THR A 166 -5.55 -6.41 -4.67
CA THR A 166 -6.60 -7.42 -4.67
C THR A 166 -7.12 -7.67 -3.25
N ALA A 167 -6.21 -7.85 -2.28
CA ALA A 167 -6.59 -8.05 -0.88
C ALA A 167 -7.32 -6.83 -0.28
N GLN A 168 -6.92 -5.60 -0.65
CA GLN A 168 -7.59 -4.37 -0.23
C GLN A 168 -8.99 -4.21 -0.87
N GLU A 169 -9.17 -4.63 -2.12
CA GLU A 169 -10.49 -4.65 -2.78
C GLU A 169 -11.42 -5.68 -2.13
N GLU A 170 -10.92 -6.88 -1.82
CA GLU A 170 -11.69 -7.88 -1.07
C GLU A 170 -12.05 -7.42 0.35
N LEU A 171 -11.12 -6.73 1.03
CA LEU A 171 -11.39 -6.08 2.32
C LEU A 171 -12.48 -5.02 2.19
N SER A 172 -12.41 -4.18 1.15
CA SER A 172 -13.40 -3.16 0.83
C SER A 172 -14.80 -3.76 0.61
N GLN A 173 -14.87 -4.89 -0.11
CA GLN A 173 -16.11 -5.63 -0.30
C GLN A 173 -16.65 -6.21 1.02
N ALA A 174 -15.82 -6.91 1.79
CA ALA A 174 -16.23 -7.51 3.07
C ALA A 174 -16.73 -6.44 4.05
N ARG A 175 -16.10 -5.27 4.04
CA ARG A 175 -16.49 -4.12 4.83
C ARG A 175 -17.87 -3.59 4.44
N ARG A 176 -18.12 -3.43 3.13
CA ARG A 176 -19.42 -2.98 2.62
C ARG A 176 -20.54 -3.96 2.96
N GLU A 177 -20.29 -5.26 2.81
CA GLU A 177 -21.24 -6.30 3.21
C GLU A 177 -21.59 -6.21 4.71
N TYR A 178 -20.57 -6.06 5.57
CA TYR A 178 -20.77 -5.82 7.00
C TYR A 178 -21.59 -4.55 7.27
N ALA A 179 -21.27 -3.43 6.64
CA ALA A 179 -21.96 -2.17 6.85
C ALA A 179 -23.46 -2.27 6.49
N GLN A 180 -23.77 -2.92 5.36
CA GLN A 180 -25.15 -3.14 4.92
C GLN A 180 -25.90 -4.08 5.87
N GLU A 181 -25.30 -5.22 6.25
CA GLU A 181 -25.92 -6.15 7.21
C GLU A 181 -26.18 -5.47 8.56
N ALA A 182 -25.21 -4.70 9.06
CA ALA A 182 -25.30 -4.02 10.33
C ALA A 182 -26.39 -2.93 10.34
N LYS A 183 -26.54 -2.19 9.23
CA LYS A 183 -27.62 -1.21 9.03
C LYS A 183 -28.99 -1.89 8.98
N GLN A 184 -29.15 -2.94 8.18
CA GLN A 184 -30.41 -3.66 8.02
C GLN A 184 -30.88 -4.28 9.33
N SER A 185 -29.96 -4.90 10.08
CA SER A 185 -30.24 -5.53 11.38
C SER A 185 -30.33 -4.54 12.54
N LYS A 186 -30.06 -3.24 12.31
CA LYS A 186 -29.93 -2.20 13.35
C LYS A 186 -28.99 -2.63 14.49
N SER A 187 -27.93 -3.37 14.16
CA SER A 187 -27.09 -4.06 15.16
C SER A 187 -26.05 -3.18 15.84
N LEU A 188 -26.04 -1.86 15.65
CA LEU A 188 -25.11 -0.96 16.33
C LEU A 188 -25.79 -0.14 17.43
N SER A 189 -25.06 0.10 18.52
CA SER A 189 -25.58 0.89 19.63
C SER A 189 -25.51 2.37 19.28
N VAL A 190 -26.25 3.21 20.01
CA VAL A 190 -26.18 4.67 19.82
C VAL A 190 -24.76 5.17 20.11
N GLU A 191 -24.10 4.62 21.11
CA GLU A 191 -22.73 4.98 21.49
C GLU A 191 -21.73 4.60 20.41
N ASP A 192 -21.88 3.43 19.80
CA ASP A 192 -20.98 2.97 18.74
C ASP A 192 -21.17 3.79 17.46
N ARG A 193 -22.42 4.11 17.09
CA ARG A 193 -22.72 5.05 16.00
C ARG A 193 -22.07 6.41 16.22
N LYS A 194 -22.23 6.97 17.41
CA LYS A 194 -21.63 8.27 17.79
C LYS A 194 -20.11 8.22 17.75
N LYS A 195 -19.47 7.12 18.18
CA LYS A 195 -18.02 6.94 18.09
C LYS A 195 -17.52 6.84 16.66
N ILE A 196 -18.26 6.15 15.78
CA ILE A 196 -17.92 6.10 14.35
C ILE A 196 -17.97 7.50 13.76
N GLN A 197 -19.05 8.24 14.03
CA GLN A 197 -19.24 9.61 13.55
C GLN A 197 -18.16 10.58 14.08
N SER A 198 -17.86 10.54 15.38
CA SER A 198 -16.96 11.53 16.00
C SER A 198 -15.48 11.20 15.87
N SER A 199 -15.13 9.92 15.66
CA SER A 199 -13.73 9.46 15.74
C SER A 199 -13.24 8.77 14.47
N VAL A 200 -14.09 8.02 13.76
CA VAL A 200 -13.66 7.27 12.58
C VAL A 200 -13.82 8.11 11.31
N ILE A 201 -14.98 8.72 11.09
CA ILE A 201 -15.25 9.57 9.91
C ILE A 201 -14.18 10.66 9.73
N PRO A 202 -13.79 11.44 10.76
CA PRO A 202 -12.74 12.45 10.59
C PRO A 202 -11.38 11.86 10.21
N LYS A 203 -11.03 10.69 10.76
CA LYS A 203 -9.79 10.00 10.41
C LYS A 203 -9.81 9.49 8.98
N VAL A 204 -10.93 8.89 8.54
CA VAL A 204 -11.10 8.45 7.15
C VAL A 204 -11.00 9.64 6.19
N SER A 205 -11.59 10.79 6.53
CA SER A 205 -11.47 12.02 5.73
C SER A 205 -10.01 12.47 5.59
N SER A 206 -9.27 12.46 6.70
CA SER A 206 -7.82 12.75 6.68
C SER A 206 -7.05 11.75 5.82
N THR A 207 -7.33 10.46 5.94
CA THR A 207 -6.68 9.40 5.15
C THR A 207 -7.00 9.52 3.66
N ILE A 208 -8.23 9.91 3.27
CA ILE A 208 -8.56 10.21 1.86
C ILE A 208 -7.66 11.30 1.31
N ASN A 209 -7.46 12.39 2.06
CA ASN A 209 -6.60 13.50 1.62
C ASN A 209 -5.14 13.07 1.49
N GLN A 210 -4.64 12.27 2.44
CA GLN A 210 -3.30 11.68 2.36
C GLN A 210 -3.15 10.79 1.12
N PHE A 211 -4.16 9.99 0.78
CA PHE A 211 -4.12 9.11 -0.39
C PHE A 211 -4.23 9.87 -1.71
N VAL A 212 -4.96 10.99 -1.74
CA VAL A 212 -4.97 11.90 -2.89
C VAL A 212 -3.58 12.49 -3.11
N ALA A 213 -2.91 12.96 -2.05
CA ALA A 213 -1.55 13.47 -2.13
C ALA A 213 -0.55 12.39 -2.57
N PHE A 214 -0.64 11.19 -1.97
CA PHE A 214 0.15 10.03 -2.38
C PHE A 214 -0.05 9.69 -3.86
N SER A 215 -1.31 9.65 -4.33
CA SER A 215 -1.61 9.38 -5.74
C SER A 215 -1.08 10.47 -6.68
N ALA A 216 -1.00 11.73 -6.24
CA ALA A 216 -0.39 12.81 -7.00
C ALA A 216 1.13 12.62 -7.11
N ASN A 217 1.80 12.22 -6.02
CA ASN A 217 3.24 11.92 -6.01
C ASN A 217 3.58 10.77 -6.97
N VAL A 218 2.78 9.69 -6.96
CA VAL A 218 2.95 8.57 -7.89
C VAL A 218 2.73 9.01 -9.34
N ALA A 219 1.74 9.87 -9.61
CA ALA A 219 1.50 10.41 -10.94
C ALA A 219 2.65 11.28 -11.44
N ALA A 220 3.25 12.10 -10.56
CA ALA A 220 4.42 12.90 -10.87
C ALA A 220 5.63 12.01 -11.21
N LEU A 221 5.89 10.96 -10.40
CA LEU A 221 6.94 9.98 -10.69
C LEU A 221 6.72 9.33 -12.06
N LEU A 222 5.48 8.91 -12.38
CA LEU A 222 5.18 8.29 -13.68
C LEU A 222 5.50 9.23 -14.85
N GLN A 223 5.23 10.52 -14.70
CA GLN A 223 5.58 11.50 -15.73
C GLN A 223 7.10 11.61 -15.90
N GLU A 224 7.86 11.60 -14.81
CA GLU A 224 9.32 11.70 -14.87
C GLU A 224 9.97 10.43 -15.44
N VAL A 225 9.47 9.26 -15.08
CA VAL A 225 9.88 7.97 -15.67
C VAL A 225 9.58 7.96 -17.17
N LYS A 226 8.41 8.44 -17.61
CA LYS A 226 8.07 8.56 -19.05
C LYS A 226 9.04 9.49 -19.78
N LYS A 227 9.26 10.71 -19.26
CA LYS A 227 10.18 11.68 -19.87
C LYS A 227 11.60 11.12 -19.99
N THR A 228 12.08 10.44 -18.96
CA THR A 228 13.42 9.83 -18.94
C THR A 228 13.52 8.70 -19.98
N THR A 229 12.48 7.87 -20.08
CA THR A 229 12.40 6.78 -21.08
C THR A 229 12.34 7.33 -22.51
N GLU A 230 11.56 8.40 -22.75
CA GLU A 230 11.44 9.06 -24.06
C GLU A 230 12.77 9.72 -24.49
N LYS A 231 13.47 10.38 -23.57
CA LYS A 231 14.80 10.97 -23.84
C LYS A 231 15.83 9.90 -24.19
N ALA A 232 15.79 8.75 -23.52
CA ALA A 232 16.72 7.66 -23.78
C ALA A 232 16.48 6.96 -25.13
N THR A 233 15.23 6.98 -25.62
CA THR A 233 14.85 6.36 -26.91
C THR A 233 14.94 7.31 -28.10
N SER A 234 14.89 8.63 -27.89
CA SER A 234 14.98 9.65 -28.95
C SER A 234 16.41 10.16 -29.24
N GLY A 235 17.40 9.79 -28.44
CA GLY A 235 18.83 10.12 -28.65
C GLY A 235 19.47 9.28 -29.77
N GLY A 236 19.40 9.76 -31.00
CA GLY A 236 19.99 9.10 -32.16
C GLY A 236 21.54 9.06 -32.20
N VAL A 237 22.04 7.88 -32.62
CA VAL A 237 23.35 7.57 -33.24
C VAL A 237 24.61 7.54 -32.35
N GLY A 238 25.09 6.32 -32.08
CA GLY A 238 26.52 5.98 -32.22
C GLY A 238 27.31 5.56 -30.98
N GLY A 239 27.00 6.07 -29.77
CA GLY A 239 27.79 5.77 -28.56
C GLY A 239 26.99 5.49 -27.29
N PHE A 240 25.68 5.72 -27.34
CA PHE A 240 24.76 5.60 -26.21
C PHE A 240 24.15 4.20 -26.02
N LEU A 241 24.52 3.27 -26.89
CA LEU A 241 23.78 2.02 -27.09
C LEU A 241 23.75 1.12 -25.87
N SER A 242 24.73 1.08 -24.97
CA SER A 242 24.68 0.11 -23.85
C SER A 242 23.74 0.55 -22.71
N ALA A 243 23.80 1.80 -22.25
CA ALA A 243 22.89 2.29 -21.20
C ALA A 243 21.49 2.61 -21.74
N ALA A 244 21.39 3.11 -22.99
CA ALA A 244 20.10 3.21 -23.66
C ALA A 244 19.51 1.83 -23.94
N LYS A 245 20.32 0.80 -24.22
CA LYS A 245 19.87 -0.59 -24.31
C LYS A 245 19.46 -1.12 -22.95
N ASP A 246 20.23 -1.00 -21.87
CA ASP A 246 19.80 -1.49 -20.55
C ASP A 246 18.50 -0.79 -20.05
N MET A 247 18.33 0.49 -20.36
CA MET A 247 17.08 1.21 -20.13
C MET A 247 15.95 0.77 -21.07
N ALA A 248 16.23 0.51 -22.35
CA ALA A 248 15.26 0.09 -23.37
C ALA A 248 14.98 -1.43 -23.40
N SER A 249 15.84 -2.26 -22.82
CA SER A 249 15.84 -3.73 -22.93
C SER A 249 15.45 -4.42 -21.63
N GLY A 250 15.12 -3.68 -20.57
CA GLY A 250 14.53 -4.27 -19.37
C GLY A 250 14.32 -3.32 -18.19
N GLY A 251 15.29 -2.46 -17.87
CA GLY A 251 15.26 -1.63 -16.65
C GLY A 251 14.21 -0.52 -16.68
N GLY A 252 14.22 0.29 -17.74
CA GLY A 252 13.26 1.41 -17.90
C GLY A 252 11.83 0.91 -18.14
N THR A 253 11.67 -0.18 -18.89
CA THR A 253 10.36 -0.82 -19.09
C THR A 253 9.80 -1.40 -17.80
N LYS A 254 10.64 -2.06 -16.98
CA LYS A 254 10.23 -2.57 -15.67
C LYS A 254 9.80 -1.42 -14.76
N LEU A 255 10.63 -0.38 -14.62
CA LEU A 255 10.31 0.79 -13.80
C LEU A 255 9.01 1.46 -14.26
N LEU A 256 8.84 1.71 -15.56
CA LEU A 256 7.61 2.27 -16.11
C LEU A 256 6.38 1.42 -15.80
N ASN A 257 6.47 0.10 -15.93
CA ASN A 257 5.37 -0.81 -15.62
C ASN A 257 5.06 -0.82 -14.11
N THR A 258 6.08 -0.86 -13.26
CA THR A 258 5.94 -0.79 -11.81
C THR A 258 5.31 0.53 -11.37
N THR A 259 5.72 1.67 -11.93
CA THR A 259 5.10 2.96 -11.61
C THR A 259 3.66 3.06 -12.12
N LYS A 260 3.32 2.44 -13.26
CA LYS A 260 1.91 2.32 -13.70
C LYS A 260 1.09 1.49 -12.72
N THR A 261 1.63 0.36 -12.25
CA THR A 261 0.99 -0.46 -11.20
C THR A 261 0.79 0.36 -9.93
N LEU A 262 1.82 1.07 -9.45
CA LEU A 262 1.71 1.96 -8.29
C LEU A 262 0.61 3.00 -8.47
N LEU A 263 0.45 3.58 -9.65
CA LEU A 263 -0.59 4.56 -9.91
C LEU A 263 -2.00 3.92 -9.87
N ALA A 264 -2.13 2.67 -10.34
CA ALA A 264 -3.38 1.93 -10.22
C ALA A 264 -3.70 1.64 -8.74
N VAL A 265 -2.71 1.17 -7.97
CA VAL A 265 -2.82 0.93 -6.53
C VAL A 265 -3.20 2.20 -5.78
N SER A 266 -2.53 3.33 -6.04
CA SER A 266 -2.80 4.60 -5.35
C SER A 266 -4.21 5.11 -5.61
N LYS A 267 -4.71 4.96 -6.85
CA LYS A 267 -6.10 5.28 -7.20
C LYS A 267 -7.09 4.33 -6.52
N SER A 268 -6.78 3.04 -6.47
CA SER A 268 -7.59 2.04 -5.76
C SER A 268 -7.65 2.36 -4.26
N MET A 269 -6.55 2.78 -3.64
CA MET A 269 -6.54 3.25 -2.24
C MET A 269 -7.47 4.43 -2.01
N VAL A 270 -7.45 5.46 -2.87
CA VAL A 270 -8.40 6.58 -2.79
C VAL A 270 -9.84 6.09 -2.92
N GLY A 271 -10.11 5.19 -3.86
CA GLY A 271 -11.44 4.60 -4.05
C GLY A 271 -11.91 3.81 -2.82
N ASN A 272 -11.04 2.97 -2.25
CA ASN A 272 -11.32 2.17 -1.07
C ASN A 272 -11.50 3.03 0.19
N ALA A 273 -10.75 4.12 0.35
CA ALA A 273 -10.92 5.07 1.44
C ALA A 273 -12.25 5.83 1.34
N LYS A 274 -12.67 6.23 0.13
CA LYS A 274 -14.01 6.78 -0.11
C LYS A 274 -15.10 5.75 0.16
N GLY A 275 -14.89 4.49 -0.22
CA GLY A 275 -15.79 3.40 0.12
C GLY A 275 -15.92 3.20 1.64
N LEU A 276 -14.80 3.24 2.36
CA LEU A 276 -14.78 3.19 3.82
C LEU A 276 -15.53 4.37 4.46
N MET A 277 -15.45 5.56 3.86
CA MET A 277 -16.24 6.71 4.33
C MET A 277 -17.74 6.41 4.23
N GLN A 278 -18.20 5.96 3.06
CA GLN A 278 -19.61 5.60 2.85
C GLN A 278 -20.07 4.50 3.80
N ASP A 279 -19.21 3.49 4.04
CA ASP A 279 -19.51 2.41 4.98
C ASP A 279 -19.60 2.94 6.42
N ALA A 280 -18.72 3.87 6.80
CA ALA A 280 -18.75 4.50 8.12
C ALA A 280 -20.00 5.38 8.32
N GLU A 281 -20.37 6.19 7.33
CA GLU A 281 -21.61 7.00 7.32
C GLU A 281 -22.85 6.11 7.44
N THR A 282 -22.90 5.04 6.62
CA THR A 282 -23.94 4.01 6.66
C THR A 282 -24.11 3.42 8.07
N LEU A 283 -23.00 3.19 8.76
CA LEU A 283 -22.99 2.63 10.12
C LEU A 283 -23.35 3.66 11.18
N SER A 284 -22.93 4.92 11.06
CA SER A 284 -23.30 6.00 11.99
C SER A 284 -24.76 6.43 11.86
N GLY A 285 -25.42 6.09 10.75
CA GLY A 285 -26.81 6.48 10.46
C GLY A 285 -26.90 7.82 9.75
N GLU A 286 -25.83 8.24 9.08
CA GLU A 286 -25.80 9.35 8.12
C GLU A 286 -26.11 8.88 6.70
#